data_AF-A0A357CJP2-F1
#
_entry.id   AF-A0A357CJP2-F1
#
_cell.length_a   1.000
_cell.length_b   1.000
_cell.length_c   1.000
_cell.angle_alpha   90.00
_cell.angle_beta   90.00
_cell.angle_gamma   90.00
#
_symmetry.space_group_name_H-M   'P 1'
#
loop_
_entity.id
_entity.type
_entity.pdbx_description
1 polymer ?
#
loop_
_entity_poly.entity_id
_entity_poly.type
_entity_poly.pdbx_seq_one_letter_code
_entity_poly.pdbx_strand_id
1 'polypeptide(L)'
;MFADEKRGVSPAEIHEDVSREDIVAAFRSAMVGHFRSHVPGTNINESTLLASDYLNHFHELVMLFEAIASEPQSFADDLLSWRPLTYEEHFSESGFRDKNLAIAAYRRAPPRIRARFDEAVARLHGEALTLVAEVASELGGGKRLDKTCASAAARLRVLIDEANAIANGETLPDRKDPDTIGDVGGQAAIDALFGTR
;
A
#
# COMPACT_ATOMS: atom_id res chain seq x y z
N MET A 1 29.17 60.97 -26.67
CA MET A 1 28.02 60.66 -25.79
C MET A 1 27.36 59.41 -26.33
N PHE A 2 27.93 58.23 -26.06
CA PHE A 2 27.29 56.92 -26.25
C PHE A 2 27.97 55.99 -25.26
N ALA A 3 27.31 55.70 -24.14
CA ALA A 3 27.77 54.77 -23.14
C ALA A 3 27.38 53.36 -23.60
N ASP A 4 28.39 52.50 -23.77
CA ASP A 4 28.26 51.07 -24.01
C ASP A 4 27.87 50.40 -22.69
N GLU A 5 26.57 50.21 -22.47
CA GLU A 5 26.04 49.51 -21.31
C GLU A 5 26.17 48.00 -21.54
N LYS A 6 27.37 47.47 -21.28
CA LYS A 6 27.56 46.03 -21.13
C LYS A 6 26.71 45.55 -19.95
N ARG A 7 25.54 45.01 -20.28
CA ARG A 7 24.69 44.26 -19.35
C ARG A 7 25.47 43.01 -18.91
N GLY A 8 26.28 43.16 -17.86
CA GLY A 8 26.93 42.06 -17.19
C GLY A 8 25.84 41.17 -16.61
N VAL A 9 25.60 40.03 -17.24
CA VAL A 9 24.87 38.94 -16.58
C VAL A 9 25.72 38.58 -15.37
N SER A 10 25.21 38.91 -14.18
CA SER A 10 25.87 38.60 -12.93
C SER A 10 25.95 37.07 -12.80
N PRO A 11 27.12 36.46 -12.51
CA PRO A 11 27.24 35.00 -12.35
C PRO A 11 26.40 34.42 -11.21
N ALA A 12 25.68 35.26 -10.46
CA ALA A 12 24.95 34.92 -9.25
C ALA A 12 23.57 34.27 -9.49
N GLU A 13 23.10 34.16 -10.74
CA GLU A 13 21.75 33.62 -11.03
C GLU A 13 21.71 32.09 -11.25
N ILE A 14 22.83 31.38 -11.11
CA ILE A 14 22.86 29.92 -11.20
C ILE A 14 23.68 29.35 -10.04
N HIS A 15 23.20 29.48 -8.81
CA HIS A 15 23.58 28.59 -7.71
C HIS A 15 22.55 28.75 -6.58
N GLU A 16 21.35 28.22 -6.82
CA GLU A 16 20.59 27.70 -5.69
C GLU A 16 21.29 26.40 -5.32
N ASP A 17 21.92 26.34 -4.14
CA ASP A 17 22.59 25.13 -3.65
C ASP A 17 21.52 24.07 -3.41
N VAL A 18 21.17 23.33 -4.47
CA VAL A 18 20.21 22.23 -4.40
C VAL A 18 20.83 21.18 -3.47
N SER A 19 20.19 20.97 -2.32
CA SER A 19 20.69 20.01 -1.35
C SER A 19 20.52 18.59 -1.90
N ARG A 20 21.31 17.65 -1.38
CA ARG A 20 21.14 16.22 -1.69
C ARG A 20 19.70 15.76 -1.36
N GLU A 21 19.09 16.33 -0.34
CA GLU A 21 17.72 16.00 0.09
C GLU A 21 16.70 16.47 -0.95
N ASP A 22 16.87 17.67 -1.52
CA ASP A 22 16.01 18.21 -2.58
C ASP A 22 16.08 17.36 -3.84
N ILE A 23 17.28 16.94 -4.25
CA ILE A 23 17.48 16.04 -5.39
C ILE A 23 16.75 14.71 -5.16
N VAL A 24 16.89 14.13 -3.96
CA VAL A 24 16.23 12.86 -3.61
C VAL A 24 14.71 13.00 -3.58
N ALA A 25 14.19 14.11 -3.05
CA ALA A 25 12.77 14.40 -3.00
C ALA A 25 12.17 14.58 -4.41
N ALA A 26 12.83 15.38 -5.26
CA ALA A 26 12.42 15.58 -6.65
C ALA A 26 12.44 14.27 -7.44
N PHE A 27 13.51 13.48 -7.32
CA PHE A 27 13.60 12.17 -7.96
C PHE A 27 12.49 11.22 -7.48
N ARG A 28 12.20 11.19 -6.16
CA ARG A 28 11.11 10.38 -5.62
C ARG A 28 9.76 10.81 -6.21
N SER A 29 9.49 12.11 -6.26
CA SER A 29 8.26 12.66 -6.84
C SER A 29 8.11 12.27 -8.31
N ALA A 30 9.17 12.43 -9.10
CA ALA A 30 9.20 12.03 -10.51
C ALA A 30 8.93 10.53 -10.70
N MET A 31 9.54 9.67 -9.86
CA MET A 31 9.31 8.23 -9.92
C MET A 31 7.86 7.86 -9.54
N VAL A 32 7.29 8.48 -8.50
CA VAL A 32 5.87 8.27 -8.15
C VAL A 32 4.97 8.67 -9.32
N GLY A 33 5.22 9.82 -9.94
CA GLY A 33 4.50 10.25 -11.14
C GLY A 33 4.63 9.27 -12.31
N HIS A 34 5.83 8.72 -12.53
CA HIS A 34 6.06 7.71 -13.56
C HIS A 34 5.25 6.42 -13.31
N PHE A 35 5.22 5.89 -12.08
CA PHE A 35 4.39 4.72 -11.78
C PHE A 35 2.90 5.01 -11.95
N ARG A 36 2.44 6.19 -11.52
CA ARG A 36 1.04 6.62 -11.68
C ARG A 36 0.56 6.60 -13.13
N SER A 37 1.43 6.89 -14.10
CA SER A 37 1.03 6.83 -15.52
C SER A 37 0.91 5.40 -16.07
N HIS A 38 1.40 4.38 -15.35
CA HIS A 38 1.45 2.98 -15.82
C HIS A 38 0.47 2.05 -15.10
N VAL A 39 -0.10 2.47 -13.97
CA VAL A 39 -1.07 1.68 -13.20
C VAL A 39 -2.54 1.75 -13.66
N PRO A 40 -3.01 2.72 -14.47
CA PRO A 40 -4.39 2.71 -14.96
C PRO A 40 -4.74 1.41 -15.70
N GLY A 41 -5.91 0.84 -15.40
CA GLY A 41 -6.33 -0.46 -15.97
C GLY A 41 -5.76 -1.69 -15.26
N THR A 42 -5.09 -1.49 -14.12
CA THR A 42 -4.65 -2.54 -13.18
C THR A 42 -5.41 -2.43 -11.85
N ASN A 43 -5.25 -3.40 -10.96
CA ASN A 43 -5.79 -3.32 -9.59
C ASN A 43 -4.86 -2.57 -8.61
N ILE A 44 -3.88 -1.80 -9.12
CA ILE A 44 -3.00 -0.95 -8.31
C ILE A 44 -3.63 0.44 -8.20
N ASN A 45 -3.81 0.94 -6.98
CA ASN A 45 -4.38 2.26 -6.75
C ASN A 45 -3.40 3.38 -7.15
N GLU A 46 -3.86 4.35 -7.93
CA GLU A 46 -3.04 5.45 -8.46
C GLU A 46 -2.47 6.35 -7.36
N SER A 47 -3.23 6.59 -6.29
CA SER A 47 -2.81 7.50 -5.24
C SER A 47 -1.78 6.87 -4.30
N THR A 48 -2.02 5.62 -3.91
CA THR A 48 -1.23 4.90 -2.90
C THR A 48 -0.12 4.05 -3.50
N LEU A 49 -0.23 3.67 -4.76
CA LEU A 49 0.61 2.68 -5.44
C LEU A 49 0.57 1.28 -4.81
N LEU A 50 -0.55 0.95 -4.15
CA LEU A 50 -0.81 -0.34 -3.53
C LEU A 50 -1.90 -1.10 -4.30
N ALA A 51 -1.67 -2.38 -4.59
CA ALA A 51 -2.71 -3.30 -5.05
C ALA A 51 -3.42 -4.00 -3.89
N SER A 52 -4.75 -3.92 -3.88
CA SER A 52 -5.61 -4.58 -2.89
C SER A 52 -5.64 -6.10 -3.04
N ASP A 53 -5.30 -6.64 -4.22
CA ASP A 53 -5.16 -8.09 -4.47
C ASP A 53 -4.26 -8.79 -3.45
N TYR A 54 -3.30 -8.09 -2.84
CA TYR A 54 -2.49 -8.63 -1.76
C TYR A 54 -3.32 -9.22 -0.61
N LEU A 55 -4.46 -8.59 -0.30
CA LEU A 55 -5.30 -8.98 0.82
C LEU A 55 -6.11 -10.25 0.54
N ASN A 56 -6.13 -10.74 -0.71
CA ASN A 56 -6.84 -11.96 -1.08
C ASN A 56 -6.37 -13.19 -0.29
N HIS A 57 -5.07 -13.29 0.03
CA HIS A 57 -4.55 -14.39 0.85
C HIS A 57 -5.16 -14.44 2.27
N PHE A 58 -5.55 -13.28 2.82
CA PHE A 58 -6.25 -13.22 4.10
C PHE A 58 -7.75 -13.49 3.95
N HIS A 59 -8.36 -13.06 2.85
CA HIS A 59 -9.74 -13.45 2.52
C HIS A 59 -9.86 -14.98 2.34
N GLU A 60 -8.86 -15.62 1.74
CA GLU A 60 -8.78 -17.08 1.65
C GLU A 60 -8.68 -17.74 3.02
N LEU A 61 -7.91 -17.17 3.97
CA LEU A 61 -7.91 -17.65 5.35
C LEU A 61 -9.27 -17.50 6.04
N VAL A 62 -9.99 -16.40 5.80
CA VAL A 62 -11.36 -16.22 6.29
C VAL A 62 -12.27 -17.32 5.76
N MET A 63 -12.24 -17.59 4.45
CA MET A 63 -13.00 -18.67 3.83
C MET A 63 -12.60 -20.04 4.39
N LEU A 64 -11.32 -20.24 4.69
CA LEU A 64 -10.81 -21.47 5.29
C LEU A 64 -11.37 -21.70 6.70
N PHE A 65 -11.45 -20.66 7.53
CA PHE A 65 -12.11 -20.78 8.85
C PHE A 65 -13.58 -21.17 8.72
N GLU A 66 -14.29 -20.59 7.76
CA GLU A 66 -15.70 -20.91 7.51
C GLU A 66 -15.89 -22.35 7.02
N ALA A 67 -15.00 -22.81 6.14
CA ALA A 67 -14.98 -24.19 5.66
C ALA A 67 -14.70 -25.19 6.82
N ILE A 68 -13.72 -24.88 7.68
CA ILE A 68 -13.38 -25.70 8.85
C ILE A 68 -14.51 -25.78 9.86
N ALA A 69 -15.31 -24.73 10.03
CA ALA A 69 -16.47 -24.76 10.91
C ALA A 69 -17.49 -25.84 10.50
N SER A 70 -17.62 -26.12 9.20
CA SER A 70 -18.53 -27.13 8.67
C SER A 70 -17.87 -28.51 8.51
N GLU A 71 -16.65 -28.54 7.97
CA GLU A 71 -15.94 -29.77 7.60
C GLU A 71 -14.50 -29.77 8.12
N PRO A 72 -14.28 -29.90 9.45
CA PRO A 72 -12.97 -29.68 10.07
C PRO A 72 -11.86 -30.56 9.50
N GLN A 73 -12.16 -31.83 9.24
CA GLN A 73 -11.15 -32.82 8.82
C GLN A 73 -10.72 -32.60 7.37
N SER A 74 -11.60 -32.11 6.50
CA SER A 74 -11.31 -31.90 5.07
C SER A 74 -10.30 -30.77 4.84
N PHE A 75 -10.26 -29.79 5.75
CA PHE A 75 -9.47 -28.56 5.60
C PHE A 75 -8.39 -28.38 6.68
N ALA A 76 -8.16 -29.41 7.51
CA ALA A 76 -7.19 -29.35 8.60
C ALA A 76 -5.76 -29.12 8.08
N ASP A 77 -5.35 -29.84 7.03
CA ASP A 77 -4.00 -29.73 6.46
C ASP A 77 -3.77 -28.36 5.81
N ASP A 78 -4.79 -27.80 5.15
CA ASP A 78 -4.75 -26.45 4.58
C ASP A 78 -4.52 -25.40 5.67
N LEU A 79 -5.21 -25.51 6.81
CA LEU A 79 -5.00 -24.59 7.93
C LEU A 79 -3.61 -24.74 8.56
N LEU A 80 -3.16 -25.98 8.75
CA LEU A 80 -1.86 -26.26 9.37
C LEU A 80 -0.68 -25.87 8.47
N SER A 81 -0.90 -25.83 7.16
CA SER A 81 0.09 -25.38 6.17
C SER A 81 0.01 -23.87 5.86
N TRP A 82 -1.11 -23.21 6.16
CA TRP A 82 -1.27 -21.78 5.91
C TRP A 82 -0.22 -20.94 6.64
N ARG A 83 0.44 -20.03 5.93
CA ARG A 83 1.40 -19.06 6.49
C ARG A 83 1.16 -17.69 5.86
N PRO A 84 1.38 -16.59 6.59
CA PRO A 84 1.29 -15.27 5.99
C PRO A 84 2.43 -15.07 4.99
N LEU A 85 2.14 -14.42 3.88
CA LEU A 85 3.11 -14.01 2.87
C LEU A 85 3.32 -12.49 2.97
N THR A 86 4.55 -12.02 2.76
CA THR A 86 4.79 -10.59 2.55
C THR A 86 4.17 -10.11 1.25
N TYR A 87 4.03 -8.80 1.08
CA TYR A 87 3.51 -8.19 -0.14
C TYR A 87 4.23 -8.69 -1.40
N GLU A 88 5.57 -8.73 -1.35
CA GLU A 88 6.40 -9.13 -2.48
C GLU A 88 6.34 -10.63 -2.74
N GLU A 89 6.32 -11.46 -1.69
CA GLU A 89 6.15 -12.92 -1.82
C GLU A 89 4.80 -13.27 -2.44
N HIS A 90 3.70 -12.69 -1.92
CA HIS A 90 2.36 -12.91 -2.43
C HIS A 90 2.28 -12.63 -3.95
N PHE A 91 2.76 -11.47 -4.39
CA PHE A 91 2.73 -11.15 -5.82
C PHE A 91 3.71 -11.98 -6.64
N SER A 92 4.86 -12.37 -6.10
CA SER A 92 5.81 -13.23 -6.80
C SER A 92 5.18 -14.59 -7.12
N GLU A 93 4.44 -15.15 -6.16
CA GLU A 93 3.79 -16.46 -6.23
C GLU A 93 2.43 -16.44 -6.92
N SER A 94 1.74 -15.29 -6.98
CA SER A 94 0.40 -15.21 -7.55
C SER A 94 0.35 -15.20 -9.08
N GLY A 95 -0.84 -15.50 -9.60
CA GLY A 95 -1.22 -15.35 -11.02
C GLY A 95 -1.61 -13.93 -11.42
N PHE A 96 -1.37 -12.93 -10.56
CA PHE A 96 -1.71 -11.54 -10.84
C PHE A 96 -0.92 -11.03 -12.06
N ARG A 97 -1.65 -10.61 -13.11
CA ARG A 97 -1.07 -10.22 -14.41
C ARG A 97 0.04 -9.18 -14.28
N ASP A 98 -0.19 -8.19 -13.42
CA ASP A 98 0.67 -7.01 -13.28
C ASP A 98 1.58 -7.10 -12.03
N LYS A 99 1.96 -8.31 -11.60
CA LYS A 99 2.73 -8.55 -10.34
C LYS A 99 4.05 -7.81 -10.23
N ASN A 100 4.84 -7.76 -11.30
CA ASN A 100 6.11 -7.03 -11.29
C ASN A 100 5.89 -5.52 -11.13
N LEU A 101 4.81 -5.00 -11.74
CA LEU A 101 4.42 -3.60 -11.59
C LEU A 101 3.93 -3.33 -10.15
N ALA A 102 3.13 -4.22 -9.56
CA ALA A 102 2.67 -4.09 -8.18
C ALA A 102 3.83 -4.04 -7.18
N ILE A 103 4.81 -4.95 -7.31
CA ILE A 103 6.01 -4.97 -6.46
C ILE A 103 6.83 -3.68 -6.63
N ALA A 104 7.04 -3.25 -7.88
CA ALA A 104 7.80 -2.04 -8.17
C ALA A 104 7.10 -0.77 -7.67
N ALA A 105 5.77 -0.70 -7.84
CA ALA A 105 4.92 0.39 -7.37
C ALA A 105 4.91 0.46 -5.83
N TYR A 106 4.74 -0.67 -5.15
CA TYR A 106 4.82 -0.77 -3.69
C TYR A 106 6.15 -0.25 -3.13
N ARG A 107 7.28 -0.62 -3.74
CA ARG A 107 8.61 -0.12 -3.33
C ARG A 107 8.75 1.39 -3.46
N ARG A 108 7.92 2.03 -4.30
CA ARG A 108 7.91 3.46 -4.58
C ARG A 108 6.67 4.17 -4.04
N ALA A 109 5.81 3.47 -3.30
CA ALA A 109 4.64 4.05 -2.67
C ALA A 109 5.04 5.24 -1.76
N PRO A 110 4.17 6.26 -1.62
CA PRO A 110 4.45 7.38 -0.74
C PRO A 110 4.84 6.90 0.66
N PRO A 111 5.98 7.35 1.24
CA PRO A 111 6.55 6.71 2.44
C PRO A 111 5.60 6.61 3.64
N ARG A 112 4.78 7.65 3.88
CA ARG A 112 3.78 7.64 4.96
C ARG A 112 2.66 6.62 4.71
N ILE A 113 2.18 6.52 3.47
CA ILE A 113 1.15 5.55 3.07
C ILE A 113 1.70 4.13 3.23
N ARG A 114 2.90 3.88 2.70
CA ARG A 114 3.56 2.58 2.80
C ARG A 114 3.78 2.17 4.25
N ALA A 115 4.31 3.06 5.09
CA ALA A 115 4.53 2.76 6.50
C ALA A 115 3.21 2.40 7.22
N ARG A 116 2.14 3.16 6.99
CA ARG A 116 0.82 2.88 7.58
C ARG A 116 0.26 1.54 7.11
N PHE A 117 0.43 1.21 5.83
CA PHE A 117 0.03 -0.07 5.27
C PHE A 117 0.84 -1.22 5.87
N ASP A 118 2.17 -1.10 5.90
CA ASP A 118 3.07 -2.10 6.46
C ASP A 118 2.77 -2.37 7.95
N GLU A 119 2.43 -1.33 8.73
CA GLU A 119 1.97 -1.46 10.12
C GLU A 119 0.64 -2.21 10.23
N ALA A 120 -0.33 -1.91 9.37
CA ALA A 120 -1.62 -2.61 9.34
C ALA A 120 -1.44 -4.10 8.97
N VAL A 121 -0.59 -4.36 7.97
CA VAL A 121 -0.23 -5.72 7.54
C VAL A 121 0.51 -6.48 8.64
N ALA A 122 1.42 -5.86 9.38
CA ALA A 122 2.10 -6.50 10.50
C ALA A 122 1.13 -6.92 11.60
N ARG A 123 0.13 -6.09 11.92
CA ARG A 123 -0.96 -6.47 12.84
C ARG A 123 -1.78 -7.62 12.29
N LEU A 124 -2.14 -7.56 11.01
CA LEU A 124 -2.89 -8.61 10.32
C LEU A 124 -2.16 -9.96 10.34
N HIS A 125 -0.84 -9.96 10.10
CA HIS A 125 0.02 -11.15 10.20
C HIS A 125 0.00 -11.75 11.61
N GLY A 126 0.22 -10.92 12.63
CA GLY A 126 0.27 -11.38 14.02
C GLY A 126 -1.08 -11.95 14.49
N GLU A 127 -2.17 -11.28 14.14
CA GLU A 127 -3.52 -11.75 14.46
C GLU A 127 -3.85 -13.05 13.71
N ALA A 128 -3.55 -13.14 12.41
CA ALA A 128 -3.81 -14.34 11.61
C ALA A 128 -3.10 -15.58 12.19
N LEU A 129 -1.82 -15.45 12.57
CA LEU A 129 -1.08 -16.55 13.20
C LEU A 129 -1.70 -16.98 14.54
N THR A 130 -2.15 -16.02 15.35
CA THR A 130 -2.83 -16.31 16.62
C THR A 130 -4.14 -17.07 16.38
N LEU A 131 -4.96 -16.60 15.45
CA LEU A 131 -6.24 -17.21 15.09
C LEU A 131 -6.08 -18.61 14.48
N VAL A 132 -5.09 -18.81 13.61
CA VAL A 132 -4.76 -20.13 13.04
C VAL A 132 -4.41 -21.10 14.17
N ALA A 133 -3.58 -20.69 15.14
CA ALA A 133 -3.23 -21.53 16.28
C ALA A 133 -4.44 -21.83 17.19
N GLU A 134 -5.30 -20.84 17.45
CA GLU A 134 -6.55 -21.01 18.20
C GLU A 134 -7.46 -22.08 17.56
N VAL A 135 -7.75 -21.94 16.26
CA VAL A 135 -8.59 -22.89 15.51
C VAL A 135 -7.93 -24.27 15.43
N ALA A 136 -6.62 -24.33 15.14
CA ALA A 136 -5.88 -25.59 15.03
C ALA A 136 -5.94 -26.41 16.34
N SER A 137 -5.93 -25.74 17.50
CA SER A 137 -6.04 -26.41 18.80
C SER A 137 -7.40 -27.10 19.05
N GLU A 138 -8.45 -26.69 18.34
CA GLU A 138 -9.81 -27.20 18.50
C GLU A 138 -10.21 -28.22 17.40
N LEU A 139 -9.36 -28.47 16.38
CA LEU A 139 -9.65 -29.40 15.27
C LEU A 139 -9.94 -30.85 15.72
N GLY A 140 -9.41 -31.29 16.86
CA GLY A 140 -9.58 -32.64 17.41
C GLY A 140 -10.92 -32.92 18.09
N GLY A 141 -11.98 -32.15 17.79
CA GLY A 141 -13.31 -32.31 18.40
C GLY A 141 -13.63 -31.29 19.50
N GLY A 142 -13.04 -30.10 19.43
CA GLY A 142 -13.37 -28.98 20.31
C GLY A 142 -14.87 -28.64 20.21
N LYS A 143 -15.56 -28.62 21.36
CA LYS A 143 -17.01 -28.33 21.44
C LYS A 143 -17.41 -26.91 21.01
N ARG A 144 -16.45 -26.06 20.64
CA ARG A 144 -16.64 -24.65 20.31
C ARG A 144 -16.00 -24.27 18.96
N LEU A 145 -15.54 -25.25 18.17
CA LEU A 145 -14.81 -24.99 16.93
C LEU A 145 -15.60 -24.07 15.99
N ASP A 146 -16.91 -24.27 15.90
CA ASP A 146 -17.85 -23.43 15.17
C ASP A 146 -17.76 -21.94 15.60
N LYS A 147 -17.81 -21.69 16.91
CA LYS A 147 -17.73 -20.34 17.49
C LYS A 147 -16.33 -19.74 17.34
N THR A 148 -15.30 -20.55 17.51
CA THR A 148 -13.91 -20.14 17.36
C THR A 148 -13.64 -19.71 15.92
N CYS A 149 -14.04 -20.51 14.93
CA CYS A 149 -13.95 -20.16 13.51
C CYS A 149 -14.73 -18.89 13.17
N ALA A 150 -15.99 -18.78 13.61
CA ALA A 150 -16.81 -17.61 13.35
C ALA A 150 -16.19 -16.32 13.95
N SER A 151 -15.66 -16.42 15.17
CA SER A 151 -14.98 -15.30 15.83
C SER A 151 -13.67 -14.94 15.13
N ALA A 152 -12.89 -15.94 14.69
CA ALA A 152 -11.63 -15.74 13.97
C ALA A 152 -11.88 -15.02 12.63
N ALA A 153 -12.84 -15.51 11.86
CA ALA A 153 -13.25 -14.91 10.58
C ALA A 153 -13.70 -13.45 10.76
N ALA A 154 -14.51 -13.15 11.78
CA ALA A 154 -14.96 -11.79 12.06
C ALA A 154 -13.80 -10.85 12.48
N ARG A 155 -12.90 -11.30 13.37
CA ARG A 155 -11.72 -10.52 13.80
C ARG A 155 -10.81 -10.20 12.61
N LEU A 156 -10.58 -11.18 11.75
CA LEU A 156 -9.69 -11.01 10.60
C LEU A 156 -10.28 -10.05 9.56
N ARG A 157 -11.59 -10.11 9.29
CA ARG A 157 -12.28 -9.17 8.39
C ARG A 157 -12.09 -7.71 8.79
N VAL A 158 -12.17 -7.38 10.07
CA VAL A 158 -11.96 -6.00 10.56
C VAL A 158 -10.57 -5.48 10.21
N LEU A 159 -9.53 -6.30 10.37
CA LEU A 159 -8.16 -5.92 10.04
C LEU A 159 -7.91 -5.88 8.53
N ILE A 160 -8.57 -6.76 7.76
CA ILE A 160 -8.53 -6.72 6.31
C ILE A 160 -9.15 -5.41 5.80
N ASP A 161 -10.32 -5.02 6.32
CA ASP A 161 -11.00 -3.78 5.96
C ASP A 161 -10.12 -2.55 6.24
N GLU A 162 -9.41 -2.54 7.38
CA GLU A 162 -8.45 -1.47 7.70
C GLU A 162 -7.31 -1.39 6.66
N ALA A 163 -6.68 -2.52 6.33
CA ALA A 163 -5.60 -2.56 5.36
C ALA A 163 -6.10 -2.20 3.94
N ASN A 164 -7.33 -2.62 3.59
CA ASN A 164 -7.96 -2.33 2.31
C ASN A 164 -8.28 -0.84 2.16
N ALA A 165 -8.79 -0.20 3.21
CA ALA A 165 -9.00 1.25 3.25
C ALA A 165 -7.70 2.01 3.00
N ILE A 166 -6.59 1.58 3.62
CA ILE A 166 -5.26 2.17 3.37
C ILE A 166 -4.82 1.96 1.93
N ALA A 167 -4.96 0.73 1.38
CA ALA A 167 -4.58 0.42 0.01
C ALA A 167 -5.36 1.27 -1.01
N ASN A 168 -6.64 1.54 -0.75
CA ASN A 168 -7.50 2.33 -1.62
C ASN A 168 -7.38 3.85 -1.41
N GLY A 169 -6.59 4.29 -0.43
CA GLY A 169 -6.38 5.71 -0.14
C GLY A 169 -7.54 6.35 0.62
N GLU A 170 -8.38 5.56 1.28
CA GLU A 170 -9.46 6.06 2.11
C GLU A 170 -8.88 6.76 3.35
N THR A 171 -9.26 8.03 3.53
CA THR A 171 -8.94 8.78 4.74
C THR A 171 -9.77 8.23 5.89
N LEU A 172 -9.11 7.56 6.85
CA LEU A 172 -9.76 7.28 8.14
C LEU A 172 -10.14 8.62 8.77
N PRO A 173 -11.37 8.78 9.29
CA PRO A 173 -11.77 10.00 9.96
C PRO A 173 -10.91 10.18 11.22
N ASP A 174 -10.16 11.29 11.22
CA ASP A 174 -9.49 11.94 12.33
C ASP A 174 -8.32 11.21 13.01
N ARG A 175 -7.17 11.27 12.35
CA ARG A 175 -5.94 11.72 13.01
C ARG A 175 -5.67 13.10 12.42
N LYS A 176 -5.68 14.18 13.22
CA LYS A 176 -5.28 15.52 12.75
C LYS A 176 -3.86 15.47 12.20
N ASP A 177 -3.74 15.21 10.90
CA ASP A 177 -2.49 15.31 10.18
C ASP A 177 -2.41 16.73 9.60
N PRO A 178 -1.44 17.55 10.06
CA PRO A 178 -1.30 18.93 9.58
C PRO A 178 -0.80 19.04 8.13
N ASP A 179 -0.53 17.91 7.45
CA ASP A 179 -0.01 17.88 6.09
C ASP A 179 -0.93 17.08 5.16
N THR A 180 -2.17 17.55 4.97
CA THR A 180 -2.81 17.32 3.67
C THR A 180 -1.92 18.05 2.67
N ILE A 181 -1.00 17.33 2.03
CA ILE A 181 -0.35 17.81 0.81
C ILE A 181 -1.51 18.00 -0.15
N GLY A 182 -1.97 19.26 -0.23
CA GLY A 182 -2.90 19.67 -1.25
C GLY A 182 -2.34 19.20 -2.58
N ASP A 183 -3.23 18.64 -3.39
CA ASP A 183 -3.09 18.67 -4.82
C ASP A 183 -2.89 20.14 -5.24
N VAL A 184 -1.64 20.59 -5.20
CA VAL A 184 -1.21 21.88 -5.71
C VAL A 184 -0.16 21.57 -6.76
N GLY A 185 -0.60 21.60 -8.01
CA GLY A 185 0.28 21.94 -9.11
C GLY A 185 0.51 20.86 -10.14
N GLY A 186 -0.56 20.40 -10.81
CA GLY A 186 -0.45 19.80 -12.14
C GLY A 186 -0.60 20.80 -13.28
N GLN A 187 -1.53 21.75 -13.17
CA GLN A 187 -1.88 22.64 -14.28
C GLN A 187 -1.55 24.12 -14.03
N ALA A 188 -1.77 24.61 -12.79
CA ALA A 188 -1.57 26.03 -12.45
C ALA A 188 -0.08 26.46 -12.46
N ALA A 189 0.84 25.55 -12.14
CA ALA A 189 2.28 25.83 -12.16
C ALA A 189 2.84 25.88 -13.58
N ILE A 190 2.26 25.11 -14.51
CA ILE A 190 2.70 25.06 -15.91
C ILE A 190 2.23 26.32 -16.66
N ASP A 191 1.01 26.81 -16.40
CA ASP A 191 0.49 28.02 -17.03
C ASP A 191 1.20 29.30 -16.57
N ALA A 192 1.71 29.33 -15.34
CA ALA A 192 2.53 30.43 -14.84
C ALA A 192 3.94 30.48 -15.46
N LEU A 193 4.47 29.32 -15.89
CA LEU A 193 5.79 29.18 -16.52
C LEU A 193 5.77 29.47 -18.03
N PHE A 194 4.62 29.33 -18.70
CA PHE A 194 4.49 29.51 -20.15
C PHE A 194 3.44 30.55 -20.59
N GLY A 195 3.08 31.48 -19.70
CA GLY A 195 2.16 32.59 -19.99
C GLY A 195 2.57 33.41 -21.23
N THR A 196 1.86 33.14 -22.32
CA THR A 196 1.95 33.80 -23.63
C THR A 196 1.70 35.31 -23.50
N ARG A 197 2.52 36.08 -24.22
CA ARG A 197 2.31 37.49 -24.56
C ARG A 197 0.96 37.73 -25.24
#